data_AF-A0A7Z0SCQ8-F1
#
_entry.id   AF-A0A7Z0SCQ8-F1
#
_cell.length_a   1.000
_cell.length_b   1.000
_cell.length_c   1.000
_cell.angle_alpha   90.00
_cell.angle_beta   90.00
_cell.angle_gamma   90.00
#
_symmetry.space_group_name_H-M   'P 1'
#
loop_
_entity.id
_entity.type
_entity.pdbx_description
1 polymer ?
#
loop_
_entity_poly.entity_id
_entity_poly.type
_entity_poly.pdbx_seq_one_letter_code
_entity_poly.pdbx_strand_id
1 'polypeptide(L)'
;MTDAQRLALDTLWEKYCLNHEQACDFSAVFGRSAPVILEIGFGNGESLAQTAENNRDKDYIGIEVHKPGVGNLLAQLERQGNQCQALPQQ
;
A
#
# COMPACT_ATOMS: atom_id res chain seq x y z
N MET A 1 16.69 -0.18 -7.57
CA MET A 1 15.32 -0.52 -7.99
C MET A 1 15.41 -1.56 -9.08
N THR A 2 14.65 -2.65 -8.99
CA THR A 2 14.62 -3.72 -10.00
C THR A 2 13.58 -3.43 -11.08
N ASP A 3 13.63 -4.14 -12.22
CA ASP A 3 12.63 -4.00 -13.29
C ASP A 3 11.22 -4.35 -12.80
N ALA A 4 11.10 -5.36 -11.94
CA ALA A 4 9.82 -5.73 -11.33
C ALA A 4 9.25 -4.62 -10.44
N GLN A 5 10.08 -3.94 -9.64
CA GLN A 5 9.64 -2.81 -8.81
C GLN A 5 9.20 -1.63 -9.67
N ARG A 6 9.93 -1.34 -10.76
CA ARG A 6 9.55 -0.29 -11.71
C ARG A 6 8.21 -0.61 -12.38
N LEU A 7 8.05 -1.83 -12.90
CA LEU A 7 6.81 -2.27 -13.53
C LEU A 7 5.62 -2.17 -12.56
N ALA A 8 5.81 -2.57 -11.31
CA ALA A 8 4.77 -2.47 -10.29
C ALA A 8 4.37 -1.01 -10.03
N LEU A 9 5.33 -0.09 -9.92
CA LEU A 9 5.04 1.34 -9.83
C LEU A 9 4.27 1.82 -11.06
N ASP A 10 4.72 1.50 -12.27
CA ASP A 10 4.12 2.01 -13.50
C ASP A 10 2.69 1.50 -13.73
N THR A 11 2.38 0.27 -13.30
CA THR A 11 1.11 -0.40 -13.61
C THR A 11 0.10 -0.43 -12.46
N LEU A 12 0.58 -0.31 -11.21
CA LEU A 12 -0.26 -0.51 -10.03
C LEU A 12 -0.45 0.75 -9.18
N TRP A 13 0.20 1.87 -9.55
CA TRP A 13 0.11 3.13 -8.81
C TRP A 13 -1.34 3.59 -8.62
N GLU A 14 -2.11 3.73 -9.70
CA GLU A 14 -3.50 4.20 -9.64
C GLU A 14 -4.42 3.28 -8.82
N LYS A 15 -4.05 2.01 -8.65
CA LYS A 15 -4.85 1.01 -7.94
C LYS A 15 -4.62 1.04 -6.44
N TYR A 16 -3.39 1.27 -6.01
CA TYR A 16 -2.98 1.07 -4.61
C TYR A 16 -2.36 2.31 -3.95
N CYS A 17 -2.00 3.35 -4.71
CA CYS A 17 -1.38 4.54 -4.16
C CYS A 17 -2.41 5.63 -3.87
N LEU A 18 -2.39 6.14 -2.64
CA LEU A 18 -3.18 7.30 -2.23
C LEU A 18 -2.44 8.59 -2.57
N ASN A 19 -3.20 9.60 -2.99
CA ASN A 19 -2.67 10.95 -3.19
C ASN A 19 -2.57 11.68 -1.84
N HIS A 20 -1.35 12.05 -1.43
CA HIS A 20 -1.10 12.72 -0.15
C HIS A 20 -1.57 14.18 -0.10
N GLU A 21 -1.84 14.82 -1.25
CA GLU A 21 -2.32 16.20 -1.31
C GLU A 21 -3.84 16.32 -1.13
N GLN A 22 -4.55 15.20 -1.10
CA GLN A 22 -6.00 15.15 -1.01
C GLN A 22 -6.46 14.54 0.31
N ALA A 23 -7.49 15.12 0.91
CA ALA A 23 -8.17 14.50 2.03
C ALA A 23 -8.76 13.16 1.58
N CYS A 24 -8.47 12.09 2.32
CA CYS A 24 -8.84 10.73 1.94
C CYS A 24 -10.02 10.25 2.80
N ASP A 25 -11.13 9.88 2.15
CA ASP A 25 -12.19 9.10 2.78
C ASP A 25 -11.80 7.62 2.75
N PHE A 26 -11.28 7.11 3.86
CA PHE A 26 -10.84 5.72 3.93
C PHE A 26 -11.97 4.73 3.72
N SER A 27 -13.21 5.07 4.09
CA SER A 27 -14.33 4.17 3.84
C SER A 27 -14.64 4.05 2.35
N ALA A 28 -14.50 5.14 1.60
CA ALA A 28 -14.60 5.11 0.14
C ALA A 28 -13.43 4.36 -0.51
N VAL A 29 -12.20 4.57 -0.01
CA VAL A 29 -10.98 3.92 -0.54
C VAL A 29 -11.03 2.40 -0.37
N PHE A 30 -11.39 1.90 0.81
CA PHE A 30 -11.44 0.47 1.10
C PHE A 30 -12.81 -0.17 0.77
N GLY A 31 -13.82 0.63 0.44
CA GLY A 31 -15.18 0.17 0.14
C GLY A 31 -15.92 -0.40 1.36
N ARG A 32 -15.45 -0.11 2.57
CA ARG A 32 -16.01 -0.58 3.85
C ARG A 32 -15.60 0.33 5.00
N SER A 33 -16.20 0.13 6.18
CA SER A 33 -15.75 0.77 7.42
C SER A 33 -15.10 -0.26 8.34
N ALA A 34 -13.79 -0.15 8.54
CA ALA A 34 -13.01 -0.98 9.46
C ALA A 34 -11.91 -0.14 10.15
N PRO A 35 -11.28 -0.63 11.23
CA PRO A 35 -10.14 0.05 11.83
C PRO A 35 -9.00 0.21 10.82
N VAL A 36 -8.49 1.43 10.68
CA VAL A 36 -7.38 1.75 9.78
C VAL A 36 -6.08 1.80 10.58
N ILE A 37 -5.08 1.05 10.13
CA ILE A 37 -3.74 0.98 10.71
C ILE A 37 -2.75 1.68 9.79
N LEU A 38 -1.96 2.58 10.34
CA LEU A 38 -0.93 3.32 9.62
C LEU A 38 0.46 2.82 10.01
N GLU A 39 1.27 2.46 9.01
CA GLU A 39 2.69 2.13 9.20
C GLU A 39 3.56 3.17 8.47
N ILE A 40 4.44 3.84 9.20
CA ILE A 40 5.37 4.85 8.65
C ILE A 40 6.76 4.23 8.52
N GLY A 41 7.35 4.31 7.33
CA GLY A 41 8.64 3.70 7.02
C GLY A 41 8.54 2.18 6.93
N PHE A 42 7.60 1.67 6.12
CA PHE A 42 7.38 0.23 5.97
C PHE A 42 8.54 -0.52 5.27
N GLY A 43 9.55 0.21 4.76
CA GLY A 43 10.72 -0.37 4.12
C GLY A 43 10.35 -1.15 2.87
N ASN A 44 10.60 -2.47 2.86
CA ASN A 44 10.26 -3.33 1.73
C ASN A 44 8.77 -3.74 1.69
N GLY A 45 7.99 -3.47 2.74
CA GLY A 45 6.54 -3.70 2.76
C GLY A 45 6.09 -5.15 2.94
N GLU A 46 7.01 -6.11 3.11
CA GLU A 46 6.68 -7.53 3.34
C GLU A 46 5.91 -7.76 4.65
N SER A 47 6.40 -7.18 5.74
CA SER A 47 5.72 -7.27 7.04
C SER A 47 4.32 -6.65 7.00
N LEU A 48 4.19 -5.49 6.36
CA LEU A 48 2.90 -4.79 6.20
C LEU A 48 1.92 -5.63 5.37
N ALA A 49 2.35 -6.14 4.21
CA ALA A 49 1.51 -6.95 3.33
C ALA A 49 1.05 -8.26 4.00
N GLN A 50 1.95 -8.95 4.71
CA GLN A 50 1.64 -10.16 5.46
C GLN A 50 0.69 -9.87 6.65
N THR A 51 0.90 -8.76 7.35
CA THR A 51 0.02 -8.36 8.45
C THR A 51 -1.38 -8.06 7.94
N ALA A 52 -1.51 -7.35 6.81
CA ALA A 52 -2.79 -7.06 6.17
C ALA A 52 -3.50 -8.32 5.66
N GLU A 53 -2.75 -9.30 5.12
CA GLU A 53 -3.30 -10.59 4.70
C GLU A 53 -3.86 -11.38 5.90
N ASN A 54 -3.15 -11.38 7.03
CA ASN A 54 -3.54 -12.11 8.24
C ASN A 54 -4.68 -11.44 9.04
N ASN A 55 -4.94 -10.15 8.84
CA ASN A 55 -5.92 -9.36 9.60
C ASN A 55 -6.93 -8.69 8.66
N ARG A 56 -7.71 -9.50 7.92
CA ARG A 56 -8.67 -8.99 6.92
C ARG A 56 -9.83 -8.20 7.53
N ASP A 57 -10.00 -8.16 8.84
CA ASP A 57 -10.95 -7.32 9.56
C ASP A 57 -10.48 -5.86 9.73
N LYS A 58 -9.24 -5.54 9.34
CA LYS A 58 -8.64 -4.20 9.40
C LYS A 58 -8.15 -3.74 8.04
N ASP A 59 -8.00 -2.44 7.89
CA ASP A 59 -7.44 -1.78 6.70
C ASP A 59 -6.04 -1.22 7.01
N TYR A 60 -5.15 -1.23 6.03
CA TYR A 60 -3.75 -0.87 6.23
C TYR A 60 -3.29 0.20 5.25
N ILE A 61 -2.59 1.22 5.76
CA ILE A 61 -1.94 2.25 4.96
C ILE A 61 -0.46 2.26 5.30
N GLY A 62 0.40 2.11 4.29
CA GLY A 62 1.84 2.22 4.43
C GLY A 62 2.37 3.54 3.89
N ILE A 63 3.18 4.27 4.64
CA ILE A 63 3.92 5.45 4.18
C ILE A 63 5.39 5.09 3.98
N GLU A 64 5.95 5.42 2.82
CA GLU A 64 7.37 5.20 2.53
C GLU A 64 7.90 6.28 1.56
N VAL A 65 9.14 6.70 1.78
CA VAL A 65 9.87 7.68 0.95
C VAL A 65 10.69 6.97 -0.13
N HIS A 66 11.13 5.74 0.13
CA HIS A 66 11.91 4.94 -0.80
C HIS A 66 11.01 4.25 -1.84
N LYS A 67 10.93 4.83 -3.05
CA LYS A 67 10.21 4.28 -4.21
C LYS A 67 10.43 2.78 -4.48
N PRO A 68 11.65 2.20 -4.34
CA PRO A 68 11.84 0.75 -4.50
C PRO A 68 11.03 -0.08 -3.50
N GLY A 69 10.90 0.40 -2.26
CA GLY A 69 10.08 -0.20 -1.21
C GLY A 69 8.60 -0.18 -1.58
N VAL A 70 8.12 0.97 -2.06
CA VAL A 70 6.75 1.12 -2.58
C VAL A 70 6.49 0.13 -3.71
N GLY A 71 7.35 0.07 -4.73
CA GLY A 71 7.19 -0.90 -5.83
C GLY A 71 7.17 -2.36 -5.36
N ASN A 72 7.94 -2.69 -4.32
CA ASN A 72 7.90 -4.03 -3.73
C ASN A 72 6.59 -4.32 -3.00
N LEU A 73 6.06 -3.36 -2.23
CA LEU A 73 4.76 -3.47 -1.58
C LEU A 73 3.67 -3.67 -2.64
N LEU A 74 3.60 -2.82 -3.66
CA LEU A 74 2.60 -2.93 -4.74
C LEU A 74 2.59 -4.31 -5.41
N ALA A 75 3.78 -4.84 -5.72
CA ALA A 75 3.90 -6.18 -6.30
C ALA A 75 3.40 -7.29 -5.36
N GLN A 76 3.54 -7.13 -4.05
CA GLN A 76 2.98 -8.07 -3.07
C GLN A 76 1.46 -7.95 -2.98
N LEU A 77 0.94 -6.72 -2.97
CA LEU A 77 -0.51 -6.48 -2.91
C LEU A 77 -1.24 -7.10 -4.10
N GLU A 78 -0.67 -6.96 -5.30
CA GLU A 78 -1.22 -7.57 -6.51
C GLU A 78 -1.22 -9.10 -6.45
N ARG A 79 -0.16 -9.70 -5.88
CA ARG A 79 -0.08 -11.17 -5.73
C ARG A 79 -1.05 -11.72 -4.69
N GLN A 80 -1.32 -10.98 -3.62
CA GLN A 80 -2.09 -11.46 -2.46
C GLN A 80 -3.57 -11.06 -2.48
N GLY A 81 -3.97 -10.03 -3.24
CA GLY A 81 -5.36 -9.54 -3.24
C GLY A 81 -5.83 -9.09 -1.85
N ASN A 82 -4.98 -8.35 -1.15
CA ASN A 82 -5.19 -7.89 0.23
C ASN A 82 -5.68 -6.43 0.29
N GLN A 83 -6.11 -6.00 1.49
CA GLN A 83 -6.67 -4.68 1.75
C GLN A 83 -5.63 -3.75 2.38
N CYS A 84 -4.64 -3.37 1.57
CA CYS A 84 -3.63 -2.40 1.96
C CYS A 84 -3.41 -1.39 0.83
N GLN A 85 -3.13 -0.15 1.22
CA GLN A 85 -2.86 0.98 0.34
C GLN A 85 -1.48 1.55 0.68
N ALA A 86 -0.76 2.05 -0.31
CA ALA A 86 0.49 2.75 -0.13
C ALA A 86 0.25 4.27 -0.23
N LEU A 87 0.94 5.07 0.58
CA LEU A 87 0.97 6.52 0.49
C LEU A 87 2.43 6.94 0.33
N PRO A 88 2.91 7.04 -0.93
CA PRO A 88 4.27 7.43 -1.22
C PRO A 88 4.51 8.90 -0.87
N GLN A 89 5.63 9.17 -0.21
CA GLN A 89 6.17 10.53 -0.01
C GLN A 89 7.10 10.85 -1.19
N GLN A 90 7.12 12.12 -1.63
CA GLN A 90 7.71 12.58 -2.91
C GLN A 90 9.15 12.10 -3.17
#